data_AF-A0A2N1XTH9-F1
#
_entry.id   AF-A0A2N1XTH9-F1
#
_cell.length_a   1.000
_cell.length_b   1.000
_cell.length_c   1.000
_cell.angle_alpha   90.00
_cell.angle_beta   90.00
_cell.angle_gamma   90.00
#
_symmetry.space_group_name_H-M   'P 1'
#
loop_
_entity.id
_entity.type
_entity.pdbx_description
1 polymer ?
#
loop_
_entity_poly.entity_id
_entity_poly.type
_entity_poly.pdbx_seq_one_letter_code
_entity_poly.pdbx_strand_id
1 'polypeptide(L)'
;MNPFKLNLKDLDTPIKVLFTGYLITVGIGYFFALVQILFTHGMADGKFGLSIDDIVYSYYGNRSGTVIETKLNGSMKPYASEQERFTIMQWARDGAELDGYEASGTKKIIETNCVMCHNAEASGIPNYLDFAQLKAVTTQDEGATFSSLTRVSHIHLFGISFIFMFVGIIFSFAQTTSNNIKCIAIGMPYAFLVTDILSWWLTKIDPMFAWLVILAGMGMGVSFMFMWFTAIAEMWAYKYVFVEGLAIQYHRLRRTSARALGLDEETPFSQIIVFVSKRLICLVNKKIVQPLWLLIKRKIDNNDKP
;
A
#
# COMPACT_ATOMS: atom_id res chain seq x y z
N MET A 1 -7.59 -32.65 -29.67
CA MET A 1 -8.84 -32.27 -28.97
C MET A 1 -8.63 -30.87 -28.43
N ASN A 2 -9.28 -29.85 -28.99
CA ASN A 2 -9.28 -28.52 -28.39
C ASN A 2 -10.25 -28.57 -27.21
N PRO A 3 -9.79 -28.50 -25.94
CA PRO A 3 -10.72 -28.28 -24.85
C PRO A 3 -11.36 -26.92 -25.12
N PHE A 4 -12.70 -26.84 -25.04
CA PHE A 4 -13.41 -25.57 -25.03
C PHE A 4 -12.81 -24.71 -23.90
N LYS A 5 -11.87 -23.83 -24.25
CA LYS A 5 -11.34 -22.84 -23.31
C LYS A 5 -12.39 -21.75 -23.19
N LEU A 6 -13.18 -21.83 -22.12
CA LEU A 6 -14.06 -20.75 -21.69
C LEU A 6 -13.18 -19.52 -21.38
N ASN A 7 -13.37 -18.44 -22.13
CA ASN A 7 -12.69 -17.17 -21.92
C ASN A 7 -13.68 -16.15 -21.38
N LEU A 8 -13.21 -15.22 -20.53
CA LEU A 8 -14.06 -14.18 -19.93
C LEU A 8 -14.88 -13.37 -20.95
N LYS A 9 -14.30 -13.05 -22.11
CA LYS A 9 -14.98 -12.29 -23.16
C LYS A 9 -16.15 -13.06 -23.81
N ASP A 10 -16.08 -14.38 -23.80
CA ASP A 10 -17.01 -15.29 -24.49
C ASP A 10 -18.10 -15.84 -23.55
N LEU A 11 -18.09 -15.46 -22.27
CA LEU A 11 -19.10 -15.87 -21.29
C LEU A 11 -20.48 -15.24 -21.57
N ASP A 12 -21.54 -15.98 -21.24
CA ASP A 12 -22.91 -15.47 -21.29
C ASP A 12 -23.12 -14.32 -20.28
N THR A 13 -24.02 -13.41 -20.64
CA THR A 13 -24.34 -12.21 -19.85
C THR A 13 -24.65 -12.51 -18.38
N PRO A 14 -25.44 -13.54 -18.00
CA PRO A 14 -25.70 -13.83 -16.58
C PRO A 14 -24.44 -14.14 -15.77
N ILE A 15 -23.48 -14.87 -16.35
CA ILE A 15 -22.21 -15.18 -15.68
C ILE A 15 -21.35 -13.92 -15.57
N LYS A 16 -21.29 -13.11 -16.64
CA LYS A 16 -20.59 -11.81 -16.59
C LYS A 16 -21.16 -10.90 -15.51
N VAL A 17 -22.48 -10.84 -15.37
CA VAL A 17 -23.14 -10.07 -14.30
C VAL A 17 -22.78 -10.61 -12.93
N LEU A 18 -22.81 -11.93 -12.73
CA LEU A 18 -22.42 -12.56 -11.46
C LEU A 18 -20.97 -12.22 -11.07
N PHE A 19 -20.02 -12.44 -11.98
CA PHE A 19 -18.61 -12.18 -11.74
C PHE A 19 -18.34 -10.69 -11.52
N THR A 20 -18.98 -9.82 -12.30
CA THR A 20 -18.84 -8.37 -12.14
C THR A 20 -19.42 -7.88 -10.83
N GLY A 21 -20.59 -8.38 -10.42
CA GLY A 21 -21.21 -8.03 -9.13
C GLY A 21 -20.31 -8.40 -7.95
N TYR A 22 -19.71 -9.60 -7.99
CA TYR A 22 -18.72 -10.00 -7.00
C TYR A 22 -17.48 -9.08 -7.01
N LEU A 23 -16.86 -8.85 -8.17
CA LEU A 23 -15.66 -8.03 -8.29
C LEU A 23 -15.89 -6.56 -7.87
N ILE A 24 -17.04 -5.98 -8.18
CA ILE A 24 -17.40 -4.62 -7.73
C ILE A 24 -17.56 -4.59 -6.21
N THR A 25 -18.28 -5.56 -5.63
CA THR A 25 -18.49 -5.63 -4.18
C THR A 25 -17.17 -5.77 -3.43
N VAL A 26 -16.28 -6.66 -3.90
CA VAL A 26 -14.94 -6.81 -3.32
C VAL A 26 -14.11 -5.56 -3.53
N GLY A 27 -14.18 -4.90 -4.70
CA GLY A 27 -13.48 -3.64 -4.96
C GLY A 27 -13.89 -2.52 -3.99
N ILE A 28 -15.20 -2.40 -3.71
CA ILE A 28 -15.72 -1.47 -2.69
C ILE A 28 -15.22 -1.88 -1.31
N GLY A 29 -15.28 -3.18 -0.97
CA GLY A 29 -14.76 -3.70 0.30
C GLY A 29 -13.27 -3.39 0.49
N TYR A 30 -12.46 -3.52 -0.56
CA TYR A 30 -11.04 -3.17 -0.55
C TYR A 30 -10.83 -1.67 -0.27
N PHE A 31 -11.62 -0.79 -0.89
CA PHE A 31 -11.58 0.63 -0.58
C PHE A 31 -11.89 0.93 0.89
N PHE A 32 -12.95 0.33 1.45
CA PHE A 32 -13.28 0.49 2.86
C PHE A 32 -12.22 -0.11 3.78
N ALA A 33 -11.52 -1.18 3.38
CA ALA A 33 -10.40 -1.72 4.13
C ALA A 33 -9.23 -0.70 4.20
N LEU A 34 -8.91 -0.01 3.10
CA LEU A 34 -7.90 1.05 3.11
C LEU A 34 -8.30 2.22 4.02
N VAL A 35 -9.57 2.63 3.98
CA VAL A 35 -10.13 3.64 4.88
C VAL A 35 -10.01 3.18 6.34
N GLN A 36 -10.36 1.93 6.63
CA GLN A 36 -10.25 1.36 7.96
C GLN A 36 -8.80 1.37 8.47
N ILE A 37 -7.81 1.03 7.62
CA ILE A 37 -6.38 1.08 7.98
C ILE A 37 -5.99 2.51 8.36
N LEU A 38 -6.39 3.51 7.55
CA LEU A 38 -6.12 4.92 7.83
C LEU A 38 -6.72 5.37 9.17
N PHE A 39 -7.95 4.99 9.49
CA PHE A 39 -8.58 5.37 10.76
C PHE A 39 -8.09 4.58 11.98
N THR A 40 -7.61 3.34 11.77
CA THR A 40 -7.15 2.47 12.87
C THR A 40 -5.70 2.74 13.24
N HIS A 41 -4.85 2.95 12.24
CA HIS A 41 -3.41 3.08 12.41
C HIS A 41 -2.90 4.49 12.12
N GLY A 42 -3.56 5.23 11.24
CA GLY A 42 -3.01 6.45 10.65
C GLY A 42 -3.01 7.72 11.50
N MET A 43 -3.08 7.55 12.82
CA MET A 43 -2.96 8.59 13.84
C MET A 43 -2.14 8.08 15.03
N ALA A 44 -1.46 6.93 14.90
CA ALA A 44 -0.74 6.31 16.02
C ALA A 44 0.55 7.07 16.35
N ASP A 45 1.19 7.70 15.36
CA ASP A 45 2.32 8.61 15.53
C ASP A 45 1.91 10.08 15.83
N GLY A 46 0.61 10.36 15.89
CA GLY A 46 0.04 11.70 16.13
C GLY A 46 -0.07 12.61 14.90
N LYS A 47 0.25 12.11 13.71
CA LYS A 47 0.03 12.78 12.42
C LYS A 47 -0.97 11.99 11.61
N PHE A 48 -1.81 12.70 10.85
CA PHE A 48 -2.73 12.04 9.94
C PHE A 48 -1.97 11.52 8.72
N GLY A 49 -1.99 10.20 8.50
CA GLY A 49 -1.29 9.57 7.38
C GLY A 49 -1.10 8.07 7.59
N LEU A 50 -0.27 7.41 6.79
CA LEU A 50 0.22 6.06 7.11
C LEU A 50 1.73 6.10 7.02
N SER A 51 2.38 6.17 8.18
CA SER A 51 3.83 6.11 8.32
C SER A 51 4.29 4.72 8.78
N ILE A 52 5.60 4.48 8.72
CA ILE A 52 6.17 3.27 9.32
C ILE A 52 6.02 3.33 10.84
N ASP A 53 6.14 4.52 11.42
CA ASP A 53 6.01 4.75 12.86
C ASP A 53 4.60 4.38 13.33
N ASP A 54 3.57 4.63 12.54
CA ASP A 54 2.20 4.21 12.86
C ASP A 54 2.08 2.69 13.03
N ILE A 55 2.75 1.92 12.16
CA ILE A 55 2.78 0.45 12.22
C ILE A 55 3.59 0.00 13.44
N VAL A 56 4.74 0.62 13.67
CA VAL A 56 5.58 0.34 14.85
C VAL A 56 4.79 0.58 16.13
N TYR A 57 4.19 1.75 16.31
CA TYR A 57 3.38 2.05 17.50
C TYR A 57 2.17 1.11 17.64
N SER A 58 1.57 0.70 16.53
CA SER A 58 0.41 -0.20 16.57
C SER A 58 0.77 -1.63 16.99
N TYR A 59 1.89 -2.17 16.51
CA TYR A 59 2.26 -3.57 16.76
C TYR A 59 3.33 -3.72 17.84
N TYR A 60 4.41 -2.96 17.79
CA TYR A 60 5.51 -3.01 18.76
C TYR A 60 5.21 -2.23 20.06
N GLY A 61 4.47 -1.10 19.92
CA GLY A 61 4.16 -0.18 21.01
C GLY A 61 5.26 0.86 21.27
N ASN A 62 4.93 1.90 22.04
CA ASN A 62 5.92 2.85 22.56
C ASN A 62 6.57 2.33 23.85
N ARG A 63 7.72 1.66 23.72
CA ARG A 63 8.45 1.11 24.88
C ARG A 63 9.04 2.16 25.83
N SER A 64 9.04 3.43 25.47
CA SER A 64 9.51 4.52 26.33
C SER A 64 8.38 5.30 26.98
N GLY A 65 7.12 4.95 26.71
CA GLY A 65 5.94 5.65 27.22
C GLY A 65 4.84 4.68 27.67
N THR A 66 3.71 5.25 28.05
CA THR A 66 2.53 4.51 28.51
C THR A 66 1.46 4.46 27.43
N VAL A 67 0.51 3.51 27.53
CA VAL A 67 -0.58 3.40 26.54
C VAL A 67 -1.38 4.71 26.48
N ILE A 68 -1.72 5.29 27.64
CA ILE A 68 -2.46 6.55 27.71
C ILE A 68 -1.66 7.72 27.11
N GLU A 69 -0.34 7.75 27.30
CA GLU A 69 0.54 8.75 26.69
C GLU A 69 0.56 8.64 25.16
N THR A 70 0.69 7.42 24.61
CA THR A 70 0.61 7.19 23.17
C THR A 70 -0.73 7.67 22.63
N LYS A 71 -1.84 7.34 23.29
CA LYS A 71 -3.18 7.76 22.85
C LYS A 71 -3.38 9.27 22.92
N LEU A 72 -2.94 9.94 23.99
CA LEU A 72 -3.06 11.39 24.15
C LEU A 72 -2.19 12.17 23.15
N ASN A 73 -1.09 11.60 22.68
CA ASN A 73 -0.31 12.20 21.59
C ASN A 73 -0.80 11.80 20.18
N GLY A 74 -1.57 10.72 20.10
CA GLY A 74 -2.15 10.15 18.89
C GLY A 74 -3.64 10.44 18.72
N SER A 75 -4.42 9.36 18.60
CA SER A 75 -5.85 9.41 18.28
C SER A 75 -6.73 10.14 19.30
N MET A 76 -6.28 10.29 20.55
CA MET A 76 -7.03 11.00 21.60
C MET A 76 -6.59 12.47 21.79
N LYS A 77 -5.60 12.93 21.03
CA LYS A 77 -5.08 14.30 21.10
C LYS A 77 -6.16 15.40 21.01
N PRO A 78 -7.20 15.29 20.14
CA PRO A 78 -8.20 16.34 20.00
C PRO A 78 -9.16 16.51 21.20
N TYR A 79 -9.21 15.55 22.12
CA TYR A 79 -10.22 15.50 23.19
C TYR A 79 -9.75 16.08 24.53
N ALA A 80 -8.53 16.61 24.59
CA ALA A 80 -8.02 17.31 25.75
C ALA A 80 -7.04 18.41 25.28
N SER A 81 -7.03 19.54 25.98
CA SER A 81 -6.06 20.61 25.75
C SER A 81 -4.63 20.14 26.04
N GLU A 82 -3.63 20.85 25.52
CA GLU A 82 -2.23 20.49 25.74
C GLU A 82 -1.86 20.40 27.22
N GLN A 83 -2.36 21.34 28.02
CA GLN A 83 -2.14 21.36 29.47
C GLN A 83 -2.80 20.16 30.16
N GLU A 84 -4.04 19.83 29.80
CA GLU A 84 -4.75 18.67 30.35
C GLU A 84 -4.05 17.35 30.01
N ARG A 85 -3.62 17.19 28.75
CA ARG A 85 -2.85 16.01 28.33
C ARG A 85 -1.54 15.90 29.12
N PHE A 86 -0.82 17.01 29.29
CA PHE A 86 0.41 17.02 30.07
C PHE A 86 0.17 16.58 31.51
N THR A 87 -0.89 17.08 32.17
CA THR A 87 -1.28 16.66 33.53
C THR A 87 -1.52 15.16 33.61
N ILE A 88 -2.28 14.58 32.68
CA ILE A 88 -2.55 13.13 32.67
C ILE A 88 -1.25 12.34 32.44
N MET A 89 -0.42 12.75 31.47
CA MET A 89 0.83 12.06 31.15
C MET A 89 1.83 12.12 32.32
N GLN A 90 1.90 13.26 33.02
CA GLN A 90 2.74 13.40 34.20
C GLN A 90 2.28 12.47 35.32
N TRP A 91 0.98 12.45 35.64
CA TRP A 91 0.43 11.51 36.62
C TRP A 91 0.72 10.05 36.28
N ALA A 92 0.59 9.67 35.00
CA ALA A 92 0.91 8.32 34.54
C ALA A 92 2.40 7.97 34.74
N ARG A 93 3.31 8.91 34.47
CA ARG A 93 4.76 8.74 34.67
C ARG A 93 5.17 8.72 36.14
N ASP A 94 4.41 9.40 37.00
CA ASP A 94 4.62 9.45 38.45
C ASP A 94 4.11 8.19 39.18
N GLY A 95 3.72 7.14 38.44
CA GLY A 95 3.31 5.83 38.99
C GLY A 95 1.81 5.59 39.04
N ALA A 96 1.00 6.56 38.59
CA ALA A 96 -0.46 6.43 38.47
C ALA A 96 -1.16 5.99 39.77
N GLU A 97 -0.70 6.53 40.91
CA GLU A 97 -1.31 6.23 42.21
C GLU A 97 -2.60 7.03 42.44
N LEU A 98 -3.50 6.45 43.25
CA LEU A 98 -4.84 6.98 43.49
C LEU A 98 -4.80 8.38 44.15
N ASP A 99 -3.93 8.57 45.13
CA ASP A 99 -3.78 9.86 45.81
C ASP A 99 -3.36 10.96 44.81
N GLY A 100 -2.44 10.62 43.90
CA GLY A 100 -2.00 11.51 42.82
C GLY A 100 -3.09 11.77 41.79
N TYR A 101 -3.96 10.80 41.52
CA TYR A 101 -5.07 10.93 40.57
C TYR A 101 -6.06 12.02 41.01
N GLU A 102 -6.38 12.06 42.31
CA GLU A 102 -7.28 13.06 42.89
C GLU A 102 -6.60 14.42 43.07
N ALA A 103 -5.36 14.45 43.55
CA ALA A 103 -4.65 15.68 43.89
C ALA A 103 -4.12 16.46 42.66
N SER A 104 -3.74 15.77 41.58
CA SER A 104 -3.14 16.40 40.37
C SER A 104 -4.15 17.13 39.48
N GLY A 105 -5.45 16.96 39.73
CA GLY A 105 -6.52 17.40 38.82
C GLY A 105 -6.81 16.42 37.68
N THR A 106 -6.04 15.34 37.56
CA THR A 106 -6.25 14.28 36.54
C THR A 106 -7.66 13.70 36.61
N LYS A 107 -8.18 13.42 37.82
CA LYS A 107 -9.55 12.92 38.01
C LYS A 107 -10.61 13.79 37.35
N LYS A 108 -10.54 15.10 37.58
CA LYS A 108 -11.48 16.05 37.00
C LYS A 108 -11.42 16.04 35.47
N ILE A 109 -10.22 15.95 34.89
CA ILE A 109 -10.03 15.90 33.44
C ILE A 109 -10.62 14.61 32.86
N ILE A 110 -10.30 13.45 33.45
CA ILE A 110 -10.81 12.15 33.00
C ILE A 110 -12.35 12.10 33.07
N GLU A 111 -12.93 12.57 34.17
CA GLU A 111 -14.40 12.62 34.35
C GLU A 111 -15.08 13.55 33.36
N THR A 112 -14.45 14.70 33.03
CA THR A 112 -15.04 15.70 32.13
C THR A 112 -14.91 15.32 30.66
N ASN A 113 -13.72 14.85 30.25
CA ASN A 113 -13.38 14.72 28.84
C ASN A 113 -13.40 13.27 28.33
N CYS A 114 -13.20 12.28 29.20
CA CYS A 114 -12.94 10.91 28.78
C CYS A 114 -14.08 9.95 29.09
N VAL A 115 -14.68 10.05 30.29
CA VAL A 115 -15.74 9.12 30.77
C VAL A 115 -16.99 9.12 29.89
N MET A 116 -17.26 10.21 29.15
CA MET A 116 -18.37 10.25 28.20
C MET A 116 -18.30 9.13 27.14
N CYS A 117 -17.10 8.70 26.75
CA CYS A 117 -16.89 7.55 25.87
C CYS A 117 -16.31 6.34 26.62
N HIS A 118 -15.46 6.55 27.62
CA HIS A 118 -14.81 5.50 28.41
C HIS A 118 -15.64 5.14 29.65
N ASN A 119 -16.84 4.59 29.44
CA ASN A 119 -17.76 4.16 30.49
C ASN A 119 -18.12 2.66 30.39
N ALA A 120 -18.98 2.18 31.28
CA ALA A 120 -19.36 0.77 31.38
C ALA A 120 -20.16 0.25 30.17
N GLU A 121 -20.79 1.13 29.39
CA GLU A 121 -21.61 0.78 28.22
C GLU A 121 -20.77 0.72 26.94
N ALA A 122 -19.54 1.24 26.99
CA ALA A 122 -18.65 1.27 25.85
C ALA A 122 -18.11 -0.13 25.51
N SER A 123 -18.24 -0.52 24.24
CA SER A 123 -17.69 -1.77 23.74
C SER A 123 -16.33 -1.54 23.08
N GLY A 124 -15.32 -2.30 23.49
CA GLY A 124 -14.01 -2.30 22.85
C GLY A 124 -13.05 -1.19 23.29
N ILE A 125 -13.40 -0.40 24.31
CA ILE A 125 -12.53 0.59 24.96
C ILE A 125 -12.62 0.46 26.48
N PRO A 126 -11.54 0.77 27.24
CA PRO A 126 -11.51 0.59 28.69
C PRO A 126 -12.48 1.54 29.41
N ASN A 127 -13.09 1.07 30.50
CA ASN A 127 -13.98 1.88 31.34
C ASN A 127 -13.17 2.65 32.38
N TYR A 128 -13.15 3.99 32.28
CA TYR A 128 -12.38 4.84 33.20
C TYR A 128 -13.11 5.17 34.50
N LEU A 129 -14.37 4.76 34.67
CA LEU A 129 -15.02 4.72 35.98
C LEU A 129 -14.43 3.63 36.88
N ASP A 130 -13.79 2.62 36.29
CA ASP A 130 -13.03 1.59 37.00
C ASP A 130 -11.54 1.99 37.04
N PHE A 131 -11.07 2.38 38.23
CA PHE A 131 -9.69 2.82 38.40
C PHE A 131 -8.67 1.73 38.04
N ALA A 132 -8.99 0.44 38.19
CA ALA A 132 -8.07 -0.63 37.80
C ALA A 132 -7.87 -0.66 36.28
N GLN A 133 -8.92 -0.42 35.50
CA GLN A 133 -8.83 -0.33 34.05
C GLN A 133 -8.12 0.95 33.58
N LEU A 134 -8.32 2.07 34.28
CA LEU A 134 -7.56 3.30 34.03
C LEU A 134 -6.07 3.10 34.35
N LYS A 135 -5.73 2.50 35.50
CA LYS A 135 -4.34 2.19 35.89
C LYS A 135 -3.69 1.18 34.93
N ALA A 136 -4.45 0.27 34.32
CA ALA A 136 -3.91 -0.63 33.30
C ALA A 136 -3.38 0.12 32.06
N VAL A 137 -4.02 1.22 31.65
CA VAL A 137 -3.55 2.01 30.48
C VAL A 137 -2.42 3.00 30.80
N THR A 138 -2.03 3.14 32.07
CA THR A 138 -0.82 3.88 32.44
C THR A 138 0.42 3.00 32.47
N THR A 139 0.30 1.72 32.11
CA THR A 139 1.45 0.82 31.95
C THR A 139 2.15 1.04 30.61
N GLN A 140 3.36 0.50 30.49
CA GLN A 140 4.18 0.60 29.29
C GLN A 140 3.40 0.14 28.05
N ASP A 141 3.49 0.92 26.97
CA ASP A 141 2.80 0.57 25.72
C ASP A 141 3.54 -0.55 24.98
N GLU A 142 2.94 -1.74 25.01
CA GLU A 142 3.44 -2.91 24.30
C GLU A 142 2.83 -3.12 22.90
N GLY A 143 1.97 -2.20 22.44
CA GLY A 143 1.27 -2.33 21.17
C GLY A 143 0.20 -3.43 21.19
N ALA A 144 0.04 -4.13 20.06
CA ALA A 144 -1.01 -5.14 19.89
C ALA A 144 -0.86 -6.32 20.87
N THR A 145 -1.94 -6.67 21.56
CA THR A 145 -1.95 -7.84 22.47
C THR A 145 -1.91 -9.16 21.69
N PHE A 146 -1.37 -10.22 22.30
CA PHE A 146 -1.37 -11.57 21.72
C PHE A 146 -2.77 -12.06 21.32
N SER A 147 -3.78 -11.78 22.17
CA SER A 147 -5.16 -12.15 21.89
C SER A 147 -5.71 -11.40 20.66
N SER A 148 -5.50 -10.09 20.58
CA SER A 148 -5.89 -9.29 19.41
C SER A 148 -5.20 -9.80 18.15
N LEU A 149 -3.88 -9.99 18.21
CA LEU A 149 -3.08 -10.43 17.08
C LEU A 149 -3.50 -11.82 16.58
N THR A 150 -3.80 -12.76 17.49
CA THR A 150 -4.31 -14.10 17.14
C THR A 150 -5.68 -14.02 16.45
N ARG A 151 -6.61 -13.24 17.02
CA ARG A 151 -7.95 -13.06 16.45
C ARG A 151 -7.89 -12.43 15.05
N VAL A 152 -7.17 -11.33 14.90
CA VAL A 152 -7.06 -10.62 13.62
C VAL A 152 -6.34 -11.49 12.59
N SER A 153 -5.28 -12.21 12.99
CA SER A 153 -4.58 -13.18 12.13
C SER A 153 -5.53 -14.25 11.59
N HIS A 154 -6.35 -14.85 12.45
CA HIS A 154 -7.31 -15.89 12.06
C HIS A 154 -8.35 -15.37 11.06
N ILE A 155 -8.94 -14.20 11.32
CA ILE A 155 -9.95 -13.60 10.46
C ILE A 155 -9.37 -13.26 9.08
N HIS A 156 -8.16 -12.68 9.04
CA HIS A 156 -7.53 -12.27 7.78
C HIS A 156 -7.06 -13.48 6.97
N LEU A 157 -6.40 -14.46 7.59
CA LEU A 157 -5.96 -15.68 6.90
C LEU A 157 -7.12 -16.40 6.22
N PHE A 158 -8.25 -16.55 6.91
CA PHE A 158 -9.41 -17.23 6.33
C PHE A 158 -10.15 -16.34 5.33
N GLY A 159 -10.55 -15.13 5.75
CA GLY A 159 -11.37 -14.23 4.94
C GLY A 159 -10.70 -13.81 3.64
N ILE A 160 -9.44 -13.37 3.70
CA ILE A 160 -8.71 -12.90 2.52
C ILE A 160 -8.41 -14.07 1.55
N SER A 161 -8.18 -15.28 2.07
CA SER A 161 -8.01 -16.46 1.21
C SER A 161 -9.24 -16.75 0.36
N PHE A 162 -10.46 -16.62 0.89
CA PHE A 162 -11.67 -16.77 0.07
C PHE A 162 -11.78 -15.70 -0.99
N ILE A 163 -11.46 -14.45 -0.65
CA ILE A 163 -11.48 -13.34 -1.61
C ILE A 163 -10.57 -13.66 -2.80
N PHE A 164 -9.31 -14.00 -2.53
CA PHE A 164 -8.36 -14.33 -3.59
C PHE A 164 -8.66 -15.63 -4.33
N MET A 165 -9.33 -16.59 -3.68
CA MET A 165 -9.80 -17.79 -4.35
C MET A 165 -10.83 -17.44 -5.43
N PHE A 166 -11.86 -16.66 -5.10
CA PHE A 166 -12.90 -16.31 -6.08
C PHE A 166 -12.38 -15.34 -7.16
N VAL A 167 -11.62 -14.31 -6.78
CA VAL A 167 -10.97 -13.41 -7.75
C VAL A 167 -10.04 -14.20 -8.67
N GLY A 168 -9.24 -15.12 -8.12
CA GLY A 168 -8.32 -15.97 -8.86
C GLY A 168 -9.04 -16.95 -9.80
N ILE A 169 -10.15 -17.55 -9.37
CA ILE A 169 -11.00 -18.39 -10.23
C ILE A 169 -11.53 -17.59 -11.41
N ILE A 170 -12.11 -16.41 -11.17
CA ILE A 170 -12.62 -15.55 -12.26
C ILE A 170 -11.49 -15.18 -13.22
N PHE A 171 -10.35 -14.72 -12.69
CA PHE A 171 -9.20 -14.34 -13.49
C PHE A 171 -8.55 -15.53 -14.24
N SER A 172 -8.70 -16.77 -13.76
CA SER A 172 -8.17 -17.95 -14.44
C SER A 172 -8.76 -18.14 -15.84
N PHE A 173 -9.98 -17.64 -16.09
CA PHE A 173 -10.63 -17.63 -17.40
C PHE A 173 -10.12 -16.52 -18.33
N ALA A 174 -9.16 -15.69 -17.89
CA ALA A 174 -8.72 -14.56 -18.69
C ALA A 174 -7.92 -14.99 -19.93
N GLN A 175 -8.18 -14.49 -21.14
CA GLN A 175 -7.47 -14.98 -22.34
C GLN A 175 -6.18 -14.21 -22.63
N THR A 176 -6.13 -12.91 -22.30
CA THR A 176 -5.05 -11.98 -22.62
C THR A 176 -3.74 -12.30 -21.92
N THR A 177 -3.81 -13.12 -20.88
CA THR A 177 -2.69 -13.40 -19.99
C THR A 177 -2.15 -14.81 -20.22
N SER A 178 -0.83 -14.93 -20.36
CA SER A 178 -0.17 -16.22 -20.49
C SER A 178 -0.33 -17.07 -19.22
N ASN A 179 -0.27 -18.39 -19.35
CA ASN A 179 -0.48 -19.30 -18.23
C ASN A 179 0.49 -19.05 -17.06
N ASN A 180 1.75 -18.71 -17.36
CA ASN A 180 2.76 -18.42 -16.34
C ASN A 180 2.40 -17.18 -15.52
N ILE A 181 1.98 -16.10 -16.18
CA ILE A 181 1.57 -14.87 -15.48
C ILE A 181 0.31 -15.13 -14.66
N LYS A 182 -0.62 -15.96 -15.15
CA LYS A 182 -1.79 -16.37 -14.35
C LYS A 182 -1.39 -17.09 -13.08
N CYS A 183 -0.52 -18.10 -13.17
CA CYS A 183 -0.05 -18.83 -12.00
C CYS A 183 0.62 -17.90 -10.98
N ILE A 184 1.44 -16.97 -11.45
CA ILE A 184 2.10 -15.98 -10.57
C ILE A 184 1.05 -15.08 -9.92
N ALA A 185 0.16 -14.46 -10.69
CA ALA A 185 -0.85 -13.55 -10.17
C ALA A 185 -1.81 -14.24 -9.18
N ILE A 186 -2.21 -15.49 -9.46
CA ILE A 186 -3.08 -16.26 -8.56
C ILE A 186 -2.34 -16.70 -7.30
N GLY A 187 -1.08 -17.14 -7.40
CA GLY A 187 -0.30 -17.64 -6.26
C GLY A 187 0.24 -16.54 -5.34
N MET A 188 0.62 -15.39 -5.92
CA MET A 188 1.27 -14.28 -5.23
C MET A 188 0.52 -13.77 -4.00
N PRO A 189 -0.82 -13.54 -4.02
CA PRO A 189 -1.56 -13.08 -2.86
C PRO A 189 -1.46 -14.01 -1.66
N TYR A 190 -1.42 -15.33 -1.85
CA TYR A 190 -1.33 -16.27 -0.74
C TYR A 190 0.05 -16.22 -0.08
N ALA A 191 1.11 -16.13 -0.87
CA ALA A 191 2.46 -15.95 -0.34
C ALA A 191 2.56 -14.66 0.47
N PHE A 192 2.09 -13.54 -0.09
CA PHE A 192 2.11 -12.26 0.60
C PHE A 192 1.14 -12.19 1.78
N LEU A 193 0.01 -12.89 1.76
CA LEU A 193 -0.90 -12.99 2.91
C LEU A 193 -0.19 -13.66 4.10
N VAL A 194 0.50 -14.77 3.87
CA VAL A 194 1.27 -15.41 4.94
C VAL A 194 2.39 -14.48 5.42
N THR A 195 3.11 -13.83 4.50
CA THR A 195 4.17 -12.87 4.86
C THR A 195 3.63 -11.69 5.66
N ASP A 196 2.48 -11.12 5.28
CA ASP A 196 1.85 -9.98 5.97
C ASP A 196 1.50 -10.36 7.41
N ILE A 197 0.81 -11.49 7.60
CA ILE A 197 0.43 -11.96 8.94
C ILE A 197 1.68 -12.21 9.79
N LEU A 198 2.68 -12.91 9.27
CA LEU A 198 3.93 -13.15 9.97
C LEU A 198 4.65 -11.84 10.32
N SER A 199 4.59 -10.85 9.43
CA SER A 199 5.25 -9.56 9.65
C SER A 199 4.64 -8.78 10.83
N TRP A 200 3.35 -8.92 11.11
CA TRP A 200 2.74 -8.32 12.30
C TRP A 200 3.31 -8.92 13.59
N TRP A 201 3.46 -10.25 13.63
CA TRP A 201 4.07 -10.97 14.75
C TRP A 201 5.55 -10.63 14.93
N LEU A 202 6.28 -10.49 13.82
CA LEU A 202 7.68 -10.08 13.87
C LEU A 202 7.82 -8.62 14.32
N THR A 203 6.93 -7.73 13.87
CA THR A 203 6.93 -6.31 14.27
C THR A 203 6.67 -6.15 15.76
N LYS A 204 5.83 -7.00 16.36
CA LYS A 204 5.61 -7.05 17.82
C LYS A 204 6.91 -7.30 18.62
N ILE A 205 7.88 -7.99 18.02
CA ILE A 205 9.15 -8.37 18.63
C ILE A 205 10.25 -7.34 18.30
N ASP A 206 10.31 -6.90 17.05
CA ASP A 206 11.31 -5.94 16.57
C ASP A 206 10.67 -4.97 15.55
N PRO A 207 10.75 -3.64 15.78
CA PRO A 207 10.10 -2.65 14.94
C PRO A 207 10.59 -2.63 13.48
N MET A 208 11.78 -3.18 13.17
CA MET A 208 12.32 -3.21 11.80
C MET A 208 11.40 -3.95 10.82
N PHE A 209 10.63 -4.92 11.29
CA PHE A 209 9.73 -5.70 10.45
C PHE A 209 8.47 -4.95 10.01
N ALA A 210 8.22 -3.71 10.50
CA ALA A 210 7.12 -2.88 10.02
C ALA A 210 7.18 -2.62 8.51
N TRP A 211 8.37 -2.56 7.92
CA TRP A 211 8.55 -2.47 6.47
C TRP A 211 8.03 -3.69 5.72
N LEU A 212 8.15 -4.87 6.32
CA LEU A 212 7.68 -6.12 5.71
C LEU A 212 6.15 -6.12 5.62
N VAL A 213 5.45 -5.52 6.57
CA VAL A 213 3.99 -5.30 6.54
C VAL A 213 3.59 -4.50 5.30
N ILE A 214 4.27 -3.37 5.07
CA ILE A 214 3.99 -2.49 3.93
C ILE A 214 4.23 -3.23 2.61
N LEU A 215 5.39 -3.88 2.47
CA LEU A 215 5.75 -4.60 1.25
C LEU A 215 4.78 -5.75 0.97
N ALA A 216 4.34 -6.46 2.01
CA ALA A 216 3.42 -7.57 1.85
C ALA A 216 2.01 -7.11 1.46
N GLY A 217 1.49 -6.07 2.12
CA GLY A 217 0.23 -5.43 1.74
C GLY A 217 0.24 -4.90 0.31
N MET A 218 1.33 -4.23 -0.10
CA MET A 218 1.51 -3.76 -1.48
C MET A 218 1.54 -4.91 -2.48
N GLY A 219 2.25 -6.01 -2.18
CA GLY A 219 2.31 -7.19 -3.03
C GLY A 219 0.92 -7.81 -3.28
N MET A 220 0.11 -7.95 -2.22
CA MET A 220 -1.28 -8.38 -2.34
C MET A 220 -2.12 -7.40 -3.16
N GLY A 221 -1.99 -6.10 -2.90
CA GLY A 221 -2.74 -5.05 -3.60
C GLY A 221 -2.46 -5.01 -5.10
N VAL A 222 -1.19 -5.11 -5.50
CA VAL A 222 -0.79 -5.15 -6.92
C VAL A 222 -1.39 -6.37 -7.61
N SER A 223 -1.31 -7.54 -6.97
CA SER A 223 -1.88 -8.76 -7.55
C SER A 223 -3.40 -8.68 -7.67
N PHE A 224 -4.08 -8.22 -6.62
CA PHE A 224 -5.52 -7.98 -6.63
C PHE A 224 -5.92 -7.05 -7.78
N MET A 225 -5.29 -5.87 -7.88
CA MET A 225 -5.62 -4.87 -8.90
C MET A 225 -5.40 -5.40 -10.31
N PHE A 226 -4.32 -6.15 -10.55
CA PHE A 226 -4.05 -6.75 -11.85
C PHE A 226 -5.13 -7.76 -12.25
N MET A 227 -5.48 -8.70 -11.35
CA MET A 227 -6.51 -9.70 -11.61
C MET A 227 -7.89 -9.08 -11.78
N TRP A 228 -8.25 -8.15 -10.89
CA TRP A 228 -9.52 -7.44 -10.88
C TRP A 228 -9.72 -6.62 -12.15
N PHE A 229 -8.73 -5.79 -12.52
CA PHE A 229 -8.80 -4.95 -13.71
C PHE A 229 -8.89 -5.79 -14.98
N THR A 230 -8.02 -6.79 -15.12
CA THR A 230 -8.00 -7.66 -16.31
C THR A 230 -9.33 -8.39 -16.47
N ALA A 231 -9.89 -8.93 -15.38
CA ALA A 231 -11.15 -9.66 -15.45
C ALA A 231 -12.32 -8.77 -15.90
N ILE A 232 -12.46 -7.56 -15.34
CA ILE A 232 -13.50 -6.61 -15.76
C ILE A 232 -13.29 -6.16 -17.21
N ALA A 233 -12.06 -5.79 -17.55
CA ALA A 233 -11.71 -5.31 -18.88
C ALA A 233 -11.98 -6.37 -19.95
N GLU A 234 -11.68 -7.65 -19.69
CA GLU A 234 -11.96 -8.71 -20.66
C GLU A 234 -13.45 -9.04 -20.80
N MET A 235 -14.24 -8.96 -19.72
CA MET A 235 -15.68 -9.23 -19.82
C MET A 235 -16.43 -8.16 -20.62
N TRP A 236 -16.07 -6.88 -20.45
CA TRP A 236 -16.86 -5.75 -20.94
C TRP A 236 -16.15 -4.83 -21.95
N ALA A 237 -14.83 -4.75 -21.91
CA ALA A 237 -14.05 -3.79 -22.70
C ALA A 237 -12.95 -4.45 -23.55
N TYR A 238 -13.10 -5.74 -23.88
CA TYR A 238 -12.04 -6.54 -24.51
C TYR A 238 -11.47 -5.89 -25.78
N LYS A 239 -12.35 -5.50 -26.71
CA LYS A 239 -11.95 -4.86 -27.98
C LYS A 239 -11.21 -3.56 -27.72
N TYR A 240 -11.75 -2.69 -26.87
CA TYR A 240 -11.17 -1.37 -26.61
C TYR A 240 -9.83 -1.44 -25.88
N VAL A 241 -9.69 -2.31 -24.87
CA VAL A 241 -8.51 -2.35 -24.00
C VAL A 241 -7.39 -3.20 -24.61
N PHE A 242 -7.71 -4.40 -25.09
CA PHE A 242 -6.69 -5.38 -25.46
C PHE A 242 -6.45 -5.52 -26.96
N VAL A 243 -7.41 -5.15 -27.80
CA VAL A 243 -7.26 -5.20 -29.27
C VAL A 243 -6.91 -3.83 -29.82
N GLU A 244 -7.64 -2.80 -29.41
CA GLU A 244 -7.52 -1.45 -29.95
C GLU A 244 -6.53 -0.59 -29.16
N GLY A 245 -6.57 -0.57 -27.83
CA GLY A 245 -5.77 0.34 -26.99
C GLY A 245 -4.25 0.25 -27.20
N LEU A 246 -3.67 -0.95 -27.07
CA LEU A 246 -2.22 -1.14 -27.23
C LEU A 246 -1.77 -1.15 -28.69
N ALA A 247 -2.52 -1.82 -29.59
CA ALA A 247 -2.14 -1.95 -30.98
C ALA A 247 -2.32 -0.63 -31.75
N ILE A 248 -3.42 0.09 -31.55
CA ILE A 248 -3.63 1.39 -32.22
C ILE A 248 -2.61 2.41 -31.72
N GLN A 249 -2.28 2.45 -30.43
CA GLN A 249 -1.30 3.39 -29.91
C GLN A 249 0.11 3.07 -30.40
N TYR A 250 0.49 1.78 -30.46
CA TYR A 250 1.73 1.33 -31.09
C TYR A 250 1.78 1.69 -32.58
N HIS A 251 0.76 1.33 -33.35
CA HIS A 251 0.69 1.62 -34.79
C HIS A 251 0.66 3.12 -35.07
N ARG A 252 -0.08 3.90 -34.26
CA ARG A 252 -0.12 5.36 -34.33
C ARG A 252 1.26 5.94 -34.05
N LEU A 253 1.91 5.58 -32.93
CA LEU A 253 3.23 6.07 -32.56
C LEU A 253 4.31 5.69 -33.58
N ARG A 254 4.25 4.46 -34.13
CA ARG A 254 5.14 4.00 -35.19
C ARG A 254 4.95 4.83 -36.47
N ARG A 255 3.71 4.96 -36.96
CA ARG A 255 3.41 5.73 -38.19
C ARG A 255 3.75 7.20 -38.04
N THR A 256 3.42 7.84 -36.91
CA THR A 256 3.75 9.25 -36.68
C THR A 256 5.26 9.48 -36.59
N SER A 257 5.99 8.59 -35.91
CA SER A 257 7.45 8.67 -35.82
C SER A 257 8.12 8.45 -37.18
N ALA A 258 7.63 7.50 -37.99
CA ALA A 258 8.12 7.26 -39.35
C ALA A 258 7.90 8.48 -40.24
N ARG A 259 6.67 9.03 -40.27
CA ARG A 259 6.33 10.27 -41.01
C ARG A 259 7.20 11.46 -40.61
N ALA A 260 7.37 11.70 -39.30
CA ALA A 260 8.18 12.80 -38.79
C ALA A 260 9.65 12.72 -39.21
N LEU A 261 10.14 11.52 -39.53
CA LEU A 261 11.51 11.26 -39.97
C LEU A 261 11.64 11.09 -41.49
N GLY A 262 10.54 11.21 -42.25
CA GLY A 262 10.51 10.99 -43.70
C GLY A 262 10.74 9.54 -44.11
N LEU A 263 10.46 8.59 -43.22
CA LEU A 263 10.55 7.15 -43.46
C LEU A 263 9.18 6.60 -43.89
N ASP A 264 9.19 5.47 -44.60
CA ASP A 264 7.95 4.80 -45.00
C ASP A 264 7.11 4.39 -43.78
N GLU A 265 5.78 4.46 -43.90
CA GLU A 265 4.85 4.22 -42.77
C GLU A 265 4.84 2.76 -42.30
N GLU A 266 5.32 1.84 -43.14
CA GLU A 266 5.49 0.43 -42.81
C GLU A 266 6.85 0.11 -42.15
N THR A 267 7.72 1.10 -42.00
CA THR A 267 9.04 0.92 -41.36
C THR A 267 8.87 0.41 -39.93
N PRO A 268 9.51 -0.72 -39.55
CA PRO A 268 9.43 -1.26 -38.20
C PRO A 268 10.09 -0.33 -37.17
N PHE A 269 9.56 -0.30 -35.96
CA PHE A 269 9.98 0.65 -34.91
C PHE A 269 11.47 0.52 -34.52
N SER A 270 12.04 -0.68 -34.62
CA SER A 270 13.48 -0.92 -34.41
C SER A 270 14.36 -0.16 -35.40
N GLN A 271 13.96 -0.09 -36.67
CA GLN A 271 14.69 0.66 -37.70
C GLN A 271 14.56 2.17 -37.51
N ILE A 272 13.40 2.64 -37.04
CA ILE A 272 13.19 4.04 -36.65
C ILE A 272 14.18 4.44 -35.54
N ILE A 273 14.32 3.61 -34.50
CA ILE A 273 15.29 3.84 -33.42
C ILE A 273 16.73 3.87 -33.97
N VAL A 274 17.11 2.90 -34.80
CA VAL A 274 18.46 2.87 -35.41
C VAL A 274 18.73 4.12 -36.25
N PHE A 275 17.73 4.58 -37.03
CA PHE A 275 17.85 5.79 -37.84
C PHE A 275 18.06 7.04 -36.99
N VAL A 276 17.27 7.22 -35.93
CA VAL A 276 17.42 8.34 -34.98
C VAL A 276 18.80 8.27 -34.31
N SER A 277 19.20 7.11 -33.80
CA SER A 277 20.49 6.91 -33.16
C SER A 277 21.66 7.24 -34.09
N LYS A 278 21.63 6.78 -35.36
CA LYS A 278 22.65 7.14 -36.36
C LYS A 278 22.72 8.63 -36.62
N ARG A 279 21.56 9.30 -36.74
CA ARG A 279 21.48 10.74 -36.97
C ARG A 279 22.01 11.53 -35.76
N LEU A 280 21.69 11.08 -34.55
CA LEU A 280 22.17 11.66 -33.30
C LEU A 280 23.69 11.51 -33.17
N ILE A 281 24.23 10.31 -33.42
CA ILE A 281 25.67 10.03 -33.41
C ILE A 281 26.39 10.90 -34.45
N CYS A 282 25.85 11.03 -35.66
CA CYS A 282 26.42 11.89 -36.69
C CYS A 282 26.42 13.38 -36.28
N LEU A 283 25.32 13.85 -35.67
CA LEU A 283 25.22 15.22 -35.16
C LEU A 283 26.19 15.49 -34.02
N VAL A 284 26.29 14.57 -33.05
CA VAL A 284 27.26 14.64 -31.93
C VAL A 284 28.69 14.63 -32.48
N ASN A 285 28.98 13.75 -33.43
CA ASN A 285 30.31 13.68 -34.05
C ASN A 285 30.66 14.99 -34.76
N LYS A 286 29.72 15.56 -35.54
CA LYS A 286 29.95 16.80 -36.31
C LYS A 286 30.00 18.06 -35.46
N LYS A 287 29.11 18.19 -34.45
CA LYS A 287 29.00 19.42 -33.64
C LYS A 287 29.89 19.43 -32.40
N ILE A 288 30.25 18.28 -31.87
CA ILE A 288 30.98 18.17 -30.60
C ILE A 288 32.34 17.52 -30.82
N VAL A 289 32.38 16.29 -31.35
CA VAL A 289 33.62 15.51 -31.41
C VAL A 289 34.63 16.12 -32.38
N GLN A 290 34.24 16.45 -33.61
CA GLN A 290 35.14 17.03 -34.61
C GLN A 290 35.71 18.39 -34.20
N PRO A 291 34.91 19.37 -33.72
CA PRO A 291 35.44 20.64 -33.24
C PRO A 291 36.36 20.48 -32.03
N LEU A 292 36.00 19.60 -31.09
CA LEU A 292 36.83 19.32 -29.91
C LEU A 292 38.15 18.65 -30.30
N TRP A 293 38.11 17.70 -31.23
CA TRP A 293 39.30 17.04 -31.77
C TRP A 293 40.22 18.04 -32.49
N LEU A 294 39.66 18.96 -33.27
CA LEU A 294 40.44 20.02 -33.92
C LEU A 294 41.08 20.99 -32.91
N LEU A 295 40.39 21.31 -31.81
CA LEU A 295 40.95 22.13 -30.72
C LEU A 295 42.07 21.39 -29.98
N ILE A 296 41.87 20.11 -29.66
CA ILE A 296 42.88 19.26 -29.02
C ILE A 296 44.11 19.13 -29.93
N LYS A 297 43.91 18.80 -31.21
CA LYS A 297 44.99 18.68 -32.20
C LYS A 297 45.78 19.99 -32.34
N ARG A 298 45.10 21.13 -32.43
CA ARG A 298 45.75 22.46 -32.50
C ARG A 298 46.57 22.78 -31.24
N LYS A 299 46.18 22.24 -30.08
CA LYS A 299 46.92 22.41 -28.82
C LYS A 299 48.13 21.49 -28.71
N ILE A 300 48.04 20.28 -29.25
CA ILE A 300 49.17 19.34 -29.37
C ILE A 300 50.20 19.89 -30.36
N ASP A 301 49.78 20.29 -31.57
CA ASP A 301 50.66 20.81 -32.62
C ASP A 301 51.37 22.14 -32.22
N ASN A 302 50.81 22.91 -31.29
CA ASN A 302 51.42 24.14 -30.78
C ASN A 302 52.39 23.92 -29.60
N ASN A 303 52.36 22.76 -28.94
CA ASN A 303 53.30 22.43 -27.86
C ASN A 303 54.63 21.82 -28.38
N ASP A 304 54.69 21.43 -29.66
CA ASP A 304 55.88 20.88 -30.32
C ASP A 304 56.67 21.93 -31.14
N LYS A 305 56.39 23.22 -30.97
CA LYS A 305 57.23 24.31 -31.50
C LYS A 305 58.16 24.81 -30.39
N PRO A 306 59.49 24.77 -30.59
CA PRO A 306 60.46 25.27 -29.61
C PRO A 306 60.35 26.79 -29.38
#